data_AF-A0A015KVY7-F1
#
_entry.id   AF-A0A015KVY7-F1
#
_cell.length_a   1.000
_cell.length_b   1.000
_cell.length_c   1.000
_cell.angle_alpha   90.00
_cell.angle_beta   90.00
_cell.angle_gamma   90.00
#
_symmetry.space_group_name_H-M   'P 1'
#
loop_
_entity.id
_entity.type
_entity.pdbx_description
1 polymer ?
#
loop_
_entity_poly.entity_id
_entity_poly.type
_entity_poly.pdbx_seq_one_letter_code
_entity_poly.pdbx_strand_id
1 'polypeptide(L)'
;MQQEKEITKVIEIQNKEGSYEKISDKITEKLGEITTENISSSVHITDEHVKKFDTKVWNTFITIAYCNKVLRKQQSKVTTPNEKALTWLHTQIKDEKLVKEVLESCEKLVVEKASNKKKESSWPSLSTSLTGWGSSWIVENQKPDGSIKLDKTVSDQINISSDKIQSSIQTYGVSDKLKSVPKNVWETALSLRYLTITSQSQDQHKDQSEKAKKYLIEELKDEKLVEELLITSEKIIVDQSVKKGKENAVSTIKSSTTTEKAKEIVSSQKEDRSLELPDRRLMLNLMNH
;
A
#
# COMPACT_ATOMS: atom_id res chain seq x y z
N MET A 1 10.44 -8.48 22.83
CA MET A 1 9.11 -8.95 23.28
C MET A 1 8.04 -9.02 22.19
N GLN A 2 7.56 -7.94 21.54
CA GLN A 2 6.45 -8.05 20.57
C GLN A 2 6.81 -8.92 19.35
N GLN A 3 7.98 -8.71 18.74
CA GLN A 3 8.45 -9.50 17.59
C GLN A 3 8.81 -10.95 17.96
N GLU A 4 9.15 -11.24 19.21
CA GLU A 4 9.42 -12.62 19.63
C GLU A 4 8.13 -13.44 19.75
N LYS A 5 7.06 -12.82 20.24
CA LYS A 5 5.71 -13.43 20.24
C LYS A 5 5.19 -13.66 18.81
N GLU A 6 5.60 -12.84 17.84
CA GLU A 6 5.21 -13.01 16.43
C GLU A 6 5.81 -14.27 15.82
N ILE A 7 7.13 -14.48 15.99
CA ILE A 7 7.83 -15.67 15.43
C ILE A 7 7.25 -16.95 16.03
N THR A 8 7.10 -16.99 17.34
CA THR A 8 6.59 -18.15 18.07
C THR A 8 5.22 -18.59 17.51
N LYS A 9 4.30 -17.65 17.29
CA LYS A 9 2.97 -17.95 16.72
C LYS A 9 2.99 -18.40 15.25
N VAL A 10 4.04 -18.06 14.50
CA VAL A 10 4.19 -18.52 13.10
C VAL A 10 4.78 -19.93 13.06
N ILE A 11 5.78 -20.23 13.90
CA ILE A 11 6.46 -21.53 13.87
C ILE A 11 5.73 -22.61 14.67
N GLU A 12 4.98 -22.27 15.71
CA GLU A 12 4.25 -23.23 16.56
C GLU A 12 3.14 -23.99 15.84
N ILE A 13 2.63 -23.44 14.73
CA ILE A 13 1.61 -24.11 13.91
C ILE A 13 2.20 -25.14 12.95
N GLN A 14 3.53 -25.30 12.92
CA GLN A 14 4.19 -26.35 12.13
C GLN A 14 3.81 -27.72 12.70
N ASN A 15 3.33 -28.62 11.84
CA ASN A 15 2.99 -29.98 12.23
C ASN A 15 4.26 -30.84 12.43
N LYS A 16 4.07 -32.07 12.92
CA LYS A 16 5.18 -33.01 13.20
C LYS A 16 5.98 -33.39 11.96
N GLU A 17 5.39 -33.29 10.77
CA GLU A 17 6.01 -33.60 9.48
C GLU A 17 6.86 -32.44 8.95
N GLY A 18 6.77 -31.26 9.58
CA GLY A 18 7.47 -30.04 9.16
C GLY A 18 6.67 -29.12 8.23
N SER A 19 5.41 -29.43 7.93
CA SER A 19 4.55 -28.62 7.05
C SER A 19 3.53 -27.78 7.83
N TYR A 20 2.79 -26.94 7.10
CA TYR A 20 1.80 -26.01 7.63
C TYR A 20 0.43 -26.27 7.03
N GLU A 21 -0.53 -26.70 7.86
CA GLU A 21 -1.91 -26.95 7.43
C GLU A 21 -2.66 -25.65 7.11
N LYS A 22 -2.29 -24.56 7.77
CA LYS A 22 -2.88 -23.23 7.59
C LYS A 22 -1.83 -22.14 7.63
N ILE A 23 -2.17 -20.97 7.09
CA ILE A 23 -1.38 -19.76 7.23
C ILE A 23 -1.65 -19.16 8.62
N SER A 24 -0.58 -18.75 9.32
CA SER A 24 -0.71 -18.11 10.63
C SER A 24 -1.41 -16.76 10.51
N ASP A 25 -2.32 -16.44 11.43
CA ASP A 25 -2.99 -15.13 11.49
C ASP A 25 -1.97 -13.97 11.54
N LYS A 26 -0.76 -14.22 12.06
CA LYS A 26 0.32 -13.22 12.07
C LYS A 26 0.87 -12.91 10.68
N ILE A 27 0.90 -13.89 9.78
CA ILE A 27 1.26 -13.65 8.38
C ILE A 27 0.16 -12.82 7.73
N THR A 28 -1.12 -13.19 7.93
CA THR A 28 -2.27 -12.44 7.39
C THR A 28 -2.33 -11.00 7.90
N GLU A 29 -2.06 -10.76 9.18
CA GLU A 29 -1.98 -9.41 9.76
C GLU A 29 -0.91 -8.54 9.07
N LYS A 30 0.24 -9.12 8.74
CA LYS A 30 1.40 -8.39 8.18
C LYS A 30 1.39 -8.28 6.67
N LEU A 31 0.75 -9.21 5.96
CA LEU A 31 0.71 -9.25 4.50
C LEU A 31 -0.66 -8.84 3.93
N GLY A 32 -1.70 -8.75 4.76
CA GLY A 32 -3.09 -8.69 4.32
C GLY A 32 -3.65 -10.09 4.03
N GLU A 33 -4.89 -10.14 3.53
CA GLU A 33 -5.55 -11.41 3.20
C GLU A 33 -4.76 -12.20 2.15
N ILE A 34 -4.25 -13.35 2.56
CA ILE A 34 -3.48 -14.26 1.73
C ILE A 34 -4.09 -15.66 1.85
N THR A 35 -4.65 -16.12 0.74
CA THR A 35 -5.27 -17.44 0.60
C THR A 35 -4.46 -18.28 -0.38
N THR A 36 -4.67 -19.60 -0.37
CA THR A 36 -4.07 -20.51 -1.35
C THR A 36 -4.37 -20.09 -2.79
N GLU A 37 -5.60 -19.69 -3.07
CA GLU A 37 -6.02 -19.19 -4.38
C GLU A 37 -5.24 -17.93 -4.77
N ASN A 38 -5.12 -16.95 -3.86
CA ASN A 38 -4.34 -15.74 -4.08
C ASN A 38 -2.86 -16.06 -4.37
N ILE A 39 -2.27 -17.02 -3.64
CA ILE A 39 -0.88 -17.43 -3.83
C ILE A 39 -0.69 -18.11 -5.19
N SER A 40 -1.54 -19.10 -5.50
CA SER A 40 -1.47 -19.88 -6.73
C SER A 40 -1.62 -18.99 -7.97
N SER A 41 -2.60 -18.07 -7.97
CA SER A 41 -2.81 -17.12 -9.06
C SER A 41 -1.66 -16.12 -9.23
N SER A 42 -0.92 -15.81 -8.16
CA SER A 42 0.21 -14.88 -8.18
C SER A 42 1.54 -15.53 -8.57
N VAL A 43 1.66 -16.86 -8.45
CA VAL A 43 2.87 -17.62 -8.76
C VAL A 43 2.78 -18.16 -10.18
N HIS A 44 3.42 -17.45 -11.12
CA HIS A 44 3.33 -17.75 -12.56
C HIS A 44 4.38 -18.77 -13.01
N ILE A 45 4.20 -20.01 -12.59
CA ILE A 45 5.04 -21.12 -13.01
C ILE A 45 4.19 -22.01 -13.92
N THR A 46 4.66 -22.23 -15.15
CA THR A 46 3.92 -22.96 -16.20
C THR A 46 3.96 -24.48 -16.02
N ASP A 47 4.73 -24.96 -15.04
CA ASP A 47 4.89 -26.38 -14.74
C ASP A 47 3.55 -27.02 -14.30
N GLU A 48 3.21 -28.16 -14.89
CA GLU A 48 1.94 -28.84 -14.60
C GLU A 48 1.86 -29.41 -13.18
N HIS A 49 2.98 -29.67 -12.53
CA HIS A 49 3.00 -30.13 -11.15
C HIS A 49 2.51 -29.04 -10.19
N VAL A 50 2.78 -27.76 -10.49
CA VAL A 50 2.31 -26.62 -9.67
C VAL A 50 0.79 -26.56 -9.63
N LYS A 51 0.11 -26.92 -10.72
CA LYS A 51 -1.36 -26.99 -10.79
C LYS A 51 -1.96 -28.05 -9.86
N LYS A 52 -1.15 -29.02 -9.42
CA LYS A 52 -1.58 -30.11 -8.53
C LYS A 52 -1.23 -29.83 -7.06
N PHE A 53 -0.59 -28.70 -6.75
CA PHE A 53 -0.26 -28.35 -5.38
C PHE A 53 -1.53 -28.11 -4.57
N ASP A 54 -1.64 -28.82 -3.46
CA ASP A 54 -2.71 -28.63 -2.50
C ASP A 54 -2.47 -27.40 -1.61
N THR A 55 -3.48 -27.08 -0.81
CA THR A 55 -3.45 -25.98 0.17
C THR A 55 -2.27 -26.10 1.13
N LYS A 56 -1.92 -27.32 1.58
CA LYS A 56 -0.85 -27.56 2.56
C LYS A 56 0.52 -27.26 1.95
N VAL A 57 0.75 -27.62 0.69
CA VAL A 57 1.96 -27.26 -0.07
C VAL A 57 2.10 -25.74 -0.18
N TRP A 58 1.05 -25.04 -0.62
CA TRP A 58 1.08 -23.58 -0.75
C TRP A 58 1.27 -22.85 0.58
N ASN A 59 0.58 -23.30 1.64
CA ASN A 59 0.72 -22.77 2.99
C ASN A 59 2.14 -22.95 3.52
N THR A 60 2.79 -24.05 3.17
CA THR A 60 4.17 -24.33 3.55
C THR A 60 5.15 -23.40 2.81
N PHE A 61 5.00 -23.23 1.49
CA PHE A 61 5.82 -22.30 0.70
C PHE A 61 5.73 -20.87 1.20
N ILE A 62 4.51 -20.35 1.40
CA ILE A 62 4.33 -18.94 1.79
C ILE A 62 4.85 -18.67 3.20
N THR A 63 4.76 -19.66 4.10
CA THR A 63 5.30 -19.54 5.46
C THR A 63 6.82 -19.47 5.46
N ILE A 64 7.50 -20.34 4.67
CA ILE A 64 8.95 -20.27 4.49
C ILE A 64 9.36 -18.92 3.90
N ALA A 65 8.68 -18.47 2.84
CA ALA A 65 8.94 -17.18 2.19
C ALA A 65 8.79 -16.01 3.17
N TYR A 66 7.74 -16.01 4.00
CA TYR A 66 7.55 -15.02 5.06
C TYR A 66 8.69 -15.03 6.07
N CYS A 67 9.08 -16.20 6.57
CA CYS A 67 10.21 -16.35 7.48
C CYS A 67 11.51 -15.79 6.87
N ASN A 68 11.79 -16.10 5.61
CA ASN A 68 13.01 -15.69 4.91
C ASN A 68 13.08 -14.17 4.66
N LYS A 69 11.94 -13.53 4.35
CA LYS A 69 11.92 -12.11 3.94
C LYS A 69 11.56 -11.16 5.06
N VAL A 70 10.58 -11.50 5.89
CA VAL A 70 10.07 -10.60 6.94
C VAL A 70 10.78 -10.85 8.26
N LEU A 71 11.03 -12.12 8.61
CA LEU A 71 11.67 -12.51 9.87
C LEU A 71 13.20 -12.70 9.77
N ARG A 72 13.84 -12.19 8.70
CA ARG A 72 15.29 -12.31 8.44
C ARG A 72 16.18 -11.94 9.64
N LYS A 73 15.78 -10.94 10.42
CA LYS A 73 16.54 -10.50 11.62
C LYS A 73 16.58 -11.55 12.73
N GLN A 74 15.71 -12.57 12.68
CA GLN A 74 15.62 -13.65 13.65
C GLN A 74 15.93 -15.01 13.01
N GLN A 75 16.83 -15.02 12.03
CA GLN A 75 17.21 -16.20 11.25
C GLN A 75 17.44 -17.44 12.13
N SER A 76 18.15 -17.29 13.26
CA SER A 76 18.45 -18.40 14.17
C SER A 76 17.23 -19.14 14.73
N LYS A 77 16.06 -18.47 14.85
CA LYS A 77 14.82 -19.09 15.35
C LYS A 77 13.99 -19.75 14.24
N VAL A 78 14.15 -19.30 12.99
CA VAL A 78 13.37 -19.79 11.84
C VAL A 78 14.14 -20.80 10.97
N THR A 79 15.46 -20.92 11.13
CA THR A 79 16.29 -21.87 10.37
C THR A 79 15.78 -23.31 10.51
N THR A 80 15.68 -23.85 11.72
CA THR A 80 15.29 -25.26 11.91
C THR A 80 13.85 -25.55 11.44
N PRO A 81 12.82 -24.73 11.74
CA PRO A 81 11.50 -24.91 11.13
C PRO A 81 11.53 -24.85 9.60
N ASN A 82 12.27 -23.90 9.01
CA ASN A 82 12.35 -23.77 7.55
C ASN A 82 13.05 -24.97 6.89
N GLU A 83 14.11 -25.51 7.49
CA GLU A 83 14.79 -26.71 6.98
C GLU A 83 13.86 -27.94 6.99
N LYS A 84 13.08 -28.12 8.05
CA LYS A 84 12.07 -29.19 8.12
C LYS A 84 10.99 -29.02 7.05
N ALA A 85 10.51 -27.80 6.86
CA ALA A 85 9.50 -27.47 5.86
C ALA A 85 10.02 -27.68 4.43
N LEU A 86 11.26 -27.28 4.15
CA LEU A 86 11.93 -27.55 2.87
C LEU A 86 12.11 -29.04 2.62
N THR A 87 12.57 -29.79 3.64
CA THR A 87 12.72 -31.25 3.53
C THR A 87 11.38 -31.94 3.21
N TRP A 88 10.31 -31.49 3.86
CA TRP A 88 8.96 -31.97 3.58
C TRP A 88 8.53 -31.63 2.14
N LEU A 89 8.74 -30.39 1.68
CA LEU A 89 8.42 -29.97 0.30
C LEU A 89 9.19 -30.78 -0.76
N HIS A 90 10.48 -31.04 -0.54
CA HIS A 90 11.26 -31.91 -1.42
C HIS A 90 10.71 -33.34 -1.49
N THR A 91 10.14 -33.84 -0.39
CA THR A 91 9.49 -35.16 -0.35
C THR A 91 8.19 -35.18 -1.16
N GLN A 92 7.41 -34.09 -1.12
CA GLN A 92 6.14 -33.98 -1.86
C GLN A 92 6.35 -33.78 -3.36
N ILE A 93 7.26 -32.88 -3.73
CA ILE A 93 7.40 -32.39 -5.12
C ILE A 93 8.42 -33.23 -5.89
N LYS A 94 9.45 -33.76 -5.22
CA LYS A 94 10.53 -34.58 -5.81
C LYS A 94 11.26 -33.89 -6.98
N ASP A 95 11.16 -32.57 -7.06
CA ASP A 95 11.88 -31.71 -8.01
C ASP A 95 12.46 -30.52 -7.23
N GLU A 96 13.77 -30.57 -6.98
CA GLU A 96 14.49 -29.54 -6.23
C GLU A 96 14.50 -28.19 -6.95
N LYS A 97 14.59 -28.21 -8.29
CA LYS A 97 14.60 -26.99 -9.09
C LYS A 97 13.24 -26.31 -9.02
N LEU A 98 12.16 -27.08 -9.13
CA LEU A 98 10.80 -26.56 -9.02
C LEU A 98 10.52 -25.99 -7.61
N VAL A 99 10.94 -26.67 -6.55
CA VAL A 99 10.82 -26.16 -5.17
C VAL A 99 11.48 -24.79 -5.03
N LYS A 100 12.68 -24.63 -5.58
CA LYS A 100 13.40 -23.36 -5.53
C LYS A 100 12.67 -22.26 -6.32
N GLU A 101 12.21 -22.56 -7.52
CA GLU A 101 11.51 -21.59 -8.37
C GLU A 101 10.20 -21.10 -7.73
N VAL A 102 9.41 -22.02 -7.18
CA VAL A 102 8.16 -21.71 -6.45
C VAL A 102 8.47 -20.87 -5.22
N LEU A 103 9.48 -21.25 -4.44
CA LEU A 103 9.86 -20.49 -3.25
C LEU A 103 10.31 -19.07 -3.59
N GLU A 104 11.14 -18.88 -4.62
CA GLU A 104 11.57 -17.56 -5.08
C GLU A 104 10.38 -16.70 -5.53
N SER A 105 9.36 -17.30 -6.16
CA SER A 105 8.14 -16.59 -6.54
C SER A 105 7.31 -16.18 -5.31
N CYS A 106 7.11 -17.08 -4.34
CA CYS A 106 6.44 -16.76 -3.08
C CYS A 106 7.19 -15.67 -2.29
N GLU A 107 8.51 -15.69 -2.31
CA GLU A 107 9.37 -14.69 -1.70
C GLU A 107 9.17 -13.29 -2.29
N LYS A 108 9.05 -13.19 -3.63
CA LYS A 108 8.71 -11.92 -4.30
C LYS A 108 7.34 -11.41 -3.87
N LEU A 109 6.34 -12.29 -3.86
CA LEU A 109 4.98 -11.97 -3.41
C LEU A 109 4.95 -11.44 -1.97
N VAL A 110 5.69 -12.09 -1.06
CA VAL A 110 5.79 -11.65 0.35
C VAL A 110 6.39 -10.26 0.46
N VAL A 111 7.47 -9.97 -0.28
CA VAL A 111 8.12 -8.65 -0.25
C VAL A 111 7.16 -7.57 -0.76
N GLU A 112 6.45 -7.85 -1.85
CA GLU A 112 5.46 -6.94 -2.41
C GLU A 112 4.33 -6.65 -1.41
N LYS A 113 3.69 -7.70 -0.88
CA LYS A 113 2.59 -7.59 0.09
C LYS A 113 3.01 -6.88 1.37
N ALA A 114 4.18 -7.20 1.92
CA ALA A 114 4.70 -6.54 3.11
C ALA A 114 4.97 -5.03 2.87
N SER A 115 5.47 -4.69 1.68
CA SER A 115 5.70 -3.29 1.28
C SER A 115 4.38 -2.53 1.17
N ASN A 116 3.37 -3.14 0.55
CA ASN A 116 2.04 -2.54 0.42
C ASN A 116 1.36 -2.36 1.78
N LYS A 117 1.42 -3.36 2.69
CA LYS A 117 0.88 -3.21 4.06
C LYS A 117 1.55 -2.09 4.85
N LYS A 118 2.85 -1.88 4.66
CA LYS A 118 3.56 -0.75 5.28
C LYS A 118 3.04 0.59 4.76
N LYS A 119 2.72 0.71 3.47
CA LYS A 119 2.09 1.92 2.92
C LYS A 119 0.69 2.13 3.49
N GLU A 120 -0.11 1.07 3.65
CA GLU A 120 -1.43 1.14 4.29
C GLU A 120 -1.37 1.73 5.70
N SER A 121 -0.38 1.35 6.51
CA SER A 121 -0.21 1.91 7.86
C SER A 121 0.07 3.41 7.89
N SER A 122 0.46 4.00 6.75
CA SER A 122 0.66 5.45 6.59
C SER A 122 -0.62 6.19 6.17
N TRP A 123 -1.67 5.48 5.74
CA TRP A 123 -2.93 6.07 5.30
C TRP A 123 -3.65 6.90 6.36
N PRO A 124 -3.67 6.56 7.67
CA PRO A 124 -4.28 7.42 8.69
C PRO A 124 -3.67 8.82 8.79
N SER A 125 -2.38 8.98 8.46
CA SER A 125 -1.75 10.30 8.39
C SER A 125 -2.08 11.05 7.09
N LEU A 126 -2.44 10.34 6.03
CA LEU A 126 -2.84 10.93 4.75
C LEU A 126 -4.33 11.26 4.75
N SER A 127 -5.16 10.48 5.44
CA SER A 127 -6.59 10.69 5.56
C SER A 127 -6.93 11.99 6.28
N THR A 128 -6.07 12.50 7.17
CA THR A 128 -6.25 13.84 7.76
C THR A 128 -6.02 14.98 6.77
N SER A 129 -5.29 14.72 5.68
CA SER A 129 -5.03 15.69 4.60
C SER A 129 -6.08 15.62 3.48
N LEU A 130 -6.81 14.51 3.40
CA LEU A 130 -7.91 14.26 2.48
C LEU A 130 -9.25 14.45 3.22
N THR A 131 -10.35 14.64 2.51
CA THR A 131 -11.66 14.87 3.14
C THR A 131 -12.58 13.67 2.97
N GLY A 132 -13.33 13.35 4.01
CA GLY A 132 -14.33 12.26 3.97
C GLY A 132 -15.45 12.50 2.96
N TRP A 133 -15.66 13.74 2.50
CA TRP A 133 -16.70 14.06 1.52
C TRP A 133 -16.50 13.33 0.19
N GLY A 134 -15.26 13.24 -0.28
CA GLY A 134 -14.95 12.48 -1.50
C GLY A 134 -15.31 10.99 -1.35
N SER A 135 -15.11 10.43 -0.16
CA SER A 135 -15.41 9.03 0.16
C SER A 135 -16.92 8.76 0.14
N SER A 136 -17.72 9.65 0.75
CA SER A 136 -19.19 9.55 0.71
C SER A 136 -19.73 9.58 -0.72
N TRP A 137 -19.23 10.51 -1.54
CA TRP A 137 -19.65 10.60 -2.94
C TRP A 137 -19.36 9.31 -3.72
N ILE A 138 -18.16 8.74 -3.53
CA ILE A 138 -17.77 7.48 -4.18
C ILE A 138 -18.75 6.35 -3.81
N VAL A 139 -19.10 6.21 -2.53
CA VAL A 139 -20.00 5.16 -2.05
C VAL A 139 -21.41 5.32 -2.65
N GLU A 140 -21.92 6.55 -2.69
CA GLU A 140 -23.27 6.85 -3.18
C GLU A 140 -23.40 6.72 -4.71
N ASN A 141 -22.31 6.95 -5.44
CA ASN A 141 -22.32 7.03 -6.91
C ASN A 141 -21.59 5.88 -7.61
N GLN A 142 -21.18 4.83 -6.87
CA GLN A 142 -20.71 3.60 -7.50
C GLN A 142 -21.86 2.98 -8.30
N LYS A 143 -21.59 2.66 -9.57
CA LYS A 143 -22.59 2.03 -10.43
C LYS A 143 -22.80 0.55 -10.06
N PRO A 144 -23.94 -0.05 -10.48
CA PRO A 144 -24.19 -1.47 -10.24
C PRO A 144 -23.13 -2.41 -10.82
N ASP A 145 -22.47 -2.02 -11.91
CA ASP A 145 -21.37 -2.76 -12.53
C ASP A 145 -20.05 -2.66 -11.75
N GLY A 146 -20.01 -1.87 -10.66
CA GLY A 146 -18.83 -1.64 -9.84
C GLY A 146 -17.97 -0.46 -10.28
N SER A 147 -18.22 0.12 -11.46
CA SER A 147 -17.47 1.28 -11.98
C SER A 147 -17.73 2.54 -11.16
N ILE A 148 -16.70 3.37 -11.02
CA ILE A 148 -16.75 4.61 -10.24
C ILE A 148 -16.16 5.73 -11.09
N LYS A 149 -16.89 6.82 -11.28
CA LYS A 149 -16.35 8.02 -11.93
C LYS A 149 -15.43 8.77 -10.97
N LEU A 150 -14.44 9.46 -11.52
CA LEU A 150 -13.63 10.39 -10.76
C LEU A 150 -14.41 11.70 -10.59
N ASP A 151 -14.91 11.93 -9.38
CA ASP A 151 -15.65 13.14 -9.05
C ASP A 151 -14.75 14.38 -9.00
N LYS A 152 -15.35 15.56 -9.17
CA LYS A 152 -14.65 16.84 -9.02
C LYS A 152 -14.03 16.97 -7.62
N THR A 153 -14.72 16.58 -6.56
CA THR A 153 -14.22 16.67 -5.19
C THR A 153 -12.99 15.80 -4.98
N VAL A 154 -13.00 14.58 -5.53
CA VAL A 154 -11.85 13.68 -5.47
C VAL A 154 -10.72 14.24 -6.35
N SER A 155 -11.04 14.69 -7.56
CA SER A 155 -10.10 15.29 -8.52
C SER A 155 -9.35 16.49 -7.93
N ASP A 156 -10.05 17.40 -7.25
CA ASP A 156 -9.50 18.60 -6.61
C ASP A 156 -8.59 18.25 -5.43
N GLN A 157 -8.81 17.10 -4.79
CA GLN A 157 -7.99 16.63 -3.68
C GLN A 157 -6.70 15.97 -4.11
N ILE A 158 -6.77 15.18 -5.19
CA ILE A 158 -5.60 14.50 -5.76
C ILE A 158 -4.93 15.33 -6.86
N ASN A 159 -5.45 16.53 -7.15
CA ASN A 159 -4.97 17.43 -8.19
C ASN A 159 -4.81 16.76 -9.57
N ILE A 160 -5.78 15.90 -9.92
CA ILE A 160 -5.86 15.23 -11.22
C ILE A 160 -7.29 15.36 -11.71
N SER A 161 -7.45 16.07 -12.82
CA SER A 161 -8.74 16.17 -13.49
C SER A 161 -8.98 14.95 -14.38
N SER A 162 -10.23 14.51 -14.45
CA SER A 162 -10.71 13.38 -15.24
C SER A 162 -10.29 13.45 -16.72
N ASP A 163 -10.30 14.63 -17.35
CA ASP A 163 -9.87 14.85 -18.74
C ASP A 163 -8.34 14.76 -18.92
N LYS A 164 -7.56 14.98 -17.86
CA LYS A 164 -6.09 15.03 -17.87
C LYS A 164 -5.41 13.81 -17.27
N ILE A 165 -6.17 12.77 -16.89
CA ILE A 165 -5.66 11.53 -16.29
C ILE A 165 -4.46 11.01 -17.08
N GLN A 166 -4.59 10.85 -18.40
CA GLN A 166 -3.54 10.27 -19.25
C GLN A 166 -2.23 11.07 -19.21
N SER A 167 -2.29 12.41 -19.29
CA SER A 167 -1.09 13.24 -19.16
C SER A 167 -0.51 13.20 -17.74
N SER A 168 -1.35 13.14 -16.71
CA SER A 168 -0.91 13.11 -15.31
C SER A 168 -0.24 11.79 -14.95
N ILE A 169 -0.73 10.64 -15.43
CA ILE A 169 -0.11 9.33 -15.13
C ILE A 169 1.25 9.15 -15.82
N GLN A 170 1.47 9.77 -16.98
CA GLN A 170 2.74 9.64 -17.70
C GLN A 170 3.93 10.17 -16.89
N THR A 171 3.72 11.15 -16.02
CA THR A 171 4.77 11.68 -15.14
C THR A 171 5.23 10.67 -14.08
N TYR A 172 4.52 9.56 -13.90
CA TYR A 172 4.84 8.52 -12.92
C TYR A 172 5.65 7.35 -13.49
N GLY A 173 6.04 7.41 -14.77
CA GLY A 173 6.86 6.36 -15.41
C GLY A 173 6.12 5.04 -15.58
N VAL A 174 4.84 5.10 -15.95
CA VAL A 174 3.96 3.92 -16.10
C VAL A 174 4.36 3.03 -17.28
N SER A 175 4.07 1.73 -17.16
CA SER A 175 4.32 0.74 -18.22
C SER A 175 3.52 1.03 -19.48
N ASP A 176 3.96 0.51 -20.63
CA ASP A 176 3.25 0.69 -21.91
C ASP A 176 1.84 0.10 -21.88
N LYS A 177 1.64 -1.00 -21.12
CA LYS A 177 0.31 -1.56 -20.89
C LYS A 177 -0.59 -0.57 -20.15
N LEU A 178 -0.11 0.04 -19.07
CA LEU A 178 -0.87 1.04 -18.31
C LEU A 178 -1.21 2.31 -19.11
N LYS A 179 -0.36 2.72 -20.06
CA LYS A 179 -0.65 3.85 -20.97
C LYS A 179 -1.87 3.58 -21.85
N SER A 180 -2.11 2.32 -22.20
CA SER A 180 -3.25 1.92 -23.04
C SER A 180 -4.55 1.72 -22.26
N VAL A 181 -4.51 1.75 -20.93
CA VAL A 181 -5.70 1.52 -20.09
C VAL A 181 -6.74 2.64 -20.31
N PRO A 182 -8.03 2.29 -20.53
CA PRO A 182 -9.08 3.26 -20.75
C PRO A 182 -9.28 4.22 -19.59
N LYS A 183 -9.80 5.42 -19.90
CA LYS A 183 -10.06 6.47 -18.91
C LYS A 183 -10.98 6.01 -17.77
N ASN A 184 -12.09 5.33 -18.06
CA ASN A 184 -13.05 4.85 -17.07
C ASN A 184 -12.44 3.85 -16.08
N VAL A 185 -11.48 3.05 -16.55
CA VAL A 185 -10.74 2.08 -15.73
C VAL A 185 -9.80 2.83 -14.78
N TRP A 186 -9.10 3.87 -15.26
CA TRP A 186 -8.30 4.76 -14.41
C TRP A 186 -9.14 5.54 -13.39
N GLU A 187 -10.29 6.08 -13.80
CA GLU A 187 -11.22 6.77 -12.90
C GLU A 187 -11.65 5.85 -11.75
N THR A 188 -12.00 4.60 -12.08
CA THR A 188 -12.41 3.61 -11.07
C THR A 188 -11.27 3.27 -10.13
N ALA A 189 -10.05 3.07 -10.65
CA ALA A 189 -8.88 2.75 -9.83
C ALA A 189 -8.46 3.90 -8.89
N LEU A 190 -8.46 5.14 -9.38
CA LEU A 190 -8.16 6.33 -8.57
C LEU A 190 -9.20 6.55 -7.49
N SER A 191 -10.49 6.48 -7.85
CA SER A 191 -11.58 6.61 -6.86
C SER A 191 -11.55 5.48 -5.83
N LEU A 192 -11.33 4.23 -6.25
CA LEU A 192 -11.20 3.10 -5.33
C LEU A 192 -10.06 3.31 -4.35
N ARG A 193 -8.85 3.66 -4.82
CA ARG A 193 -7.71 3.87 -3.93
C ARG A 193 -7.91 5.07 -3.01
N TYR A 194 -8.55 6.13 -3.48
CA TYR A 194 -8.93 7.25 -2.62
C TYR A 194 -9.86 6.77 -1.50
N LEU A 195 -10.89 5.99 -1.83
CA LEU A 195 -11.82 5.41 -0.86
C LEU A 195 -11.08 4.55 0.17
N THR A 196 -10.16 3.69 -0.27
CA THR A 196 -9.42 2.82 0.67
C THR A 196 -8.50 3.61 1.60
N ILE A 197 -7.79 4.64 1.09
CA ILE A 197 -6.88 5.49 1.88
C ILE A 197 -7.66 6.32 2.92
N THR A 198 -8.85 6.79 2.56
CA THR A 198 -9.69 7.63 3.42
C THR A 198 -10.58 6.85 4.38
N SER A 199 -10.64 5.53 4.25
CA SER A 199 -11.39 4.66 5.15
C SER A 199 -10.78 4.65 6.55
N GLN A 200 -11.63 4.66 7.58
CA GLN A 200 -11.23 4.61 8.99
C GLN A 200 -10.90 3.18 9.44
N SER A 201 -11.40 2.17 8.75
CA SER A 201 -11.10 0.75 8.97
C SER A 201 -11.05 -0.01 7.64
N GLN A 202 -10.41 -1.18 7.61
CA GLN A 202 -10.32 -2.00 6.40
C GLN A 202 -11.69 -2.44 5.87
N ASP A 203 -12.68 -2.63 6.75
CA ASP A 203 -13.97 -3.19 6.39
C ASP A 203 -15.04 -2.14 6.07
N GLN A 204 -14.76 -0.85 6.31
CA GLN A 204 -15.77 0.22 6.19
C GLN A 204 -16.43 0.27 4.80
N HIS A 205 -15.66 -0.02 3.75
CA HIS A 205 -16.12 0.02 2.35
C HIS A 205 -15.74 -1.26 1.59
N LYS A 206 -15.80 -2.40 2.27
CA LYS A 206 -15.42 -3.71 1.71
C LYS A 206 -16.23 -4.06 0.46
N ASP A 207 -17.55 -3.99 0.54
CA ASP A 207 -18.44 -4.32 -0.58
C ASP A 207 -18.19 -3.43 -1.81
N GLN A 208 -17.99 -2.13 -1.60
CA GLN A 208 -17.69 -1.19 -2.69
C GLN A 208 -16.33 -1.53 -3.31
N SER A 209 -15.35 -1.87 -2.48
CA SER A 209 -14.01 -2.24 -2.91
C SER A 209 -14.01 -3.53 -3.73
N GLU A 210 -14.76 -4.54 -3.30
CA GLU A 210 -14.90 -5.81 -4.00
C GLU A 210 -15.58 -5.64 -5.37
N LYS A 211 -16.67 -4.86 -5.44
CA LYS A 211 -17.35 -4.55 -6.71
C LYS A 211 -16.44 -3.82 -7.69
N ALA A 212 -15.72 -2.80 -7.23
CA ALA A 212 -14.80 -2.03 -8.07
C ALA A 212 -13.63 -2.89 -8.55
N LYS A 213 -13.06 -3.75 -7.70
CA LYS A 213 -12.01 -4.68 -8.12
C LYS A 213 -12.51 -5.67 -9.16
N LYS A 214 -13.71 -6.24 -8.95
CA LYS A 214 -14.34 -7.15 -9.90
C LYS A 214 -14.51 -6.48 -11.27
N TYR A 215 -15.03 -5.25 -11.30
CA TYR A 215 -15.14 -4.45 -12.51
C TYR A 215 -13.80 -4.29 -13.23
N LEU A 216 -12.74 -3.90 -12.51
CA LEU A 216 -11.40 -3.71 -13.10
C LEU A 216 -10.85 -5.00 -13.72
N ILE A 217 -11.05 -6.14 -13.06
CA ILE A 217 -10.65 -7.47 -13.56
C ILE A 217 -11.44 -7.84 -14.83
N GLU A 218 -12.74 -7.58 -14.86
CA GLU A 218 -13.58 -7.85 -16.03
C GLU A 218 -13.19 -6.98 -17.24
N GLU A 219 -12.88 -5.70 -17.01
CA GLU A 219 -12.48 -4.77 -18.07
C GLU A 219 -11.09 -5.07 -18.64
N LEU A 220 -10.11 -5.38 -17.78
CA LEU A 220 -8.73 -5.57 -18.21
C LEU A 220 -8.41 -7.01 -18.59
N LYS A 221 -9.13 -7.98 -18.02
CA LYS A 221 -8.87 -9.43 -18.19
C LYS A 221 -7.42 -9.83 -17.89
N ASP A 222 -6.74 -9.02 -17.08
CA ASP A 222 -5.34 -9.17 -16.68
C ASP A 222 -5.23 -8.70 -15.22
N GLU A 223 -5.33 -9.65 -14.29
CA GLU A 223 -5.27 -9.37 -12.85
C GLU A 223 -3.96 -8.69 -12.44
N LYS A 224 -2.85 -8.98 -13.14
CA LYS A 224 -1.57 -8.30 -12.86
C LYS A 224 -1.64 -6.84 -13.25
N LEU A 225 -2.24 -6.55 -14.40
CA LEU A 225 -2.39 -5.17 -14.85
C LEU A 225 -3.33 -4.40 -13.92
N VAL A 226 -4.36 -5.06 -13.36
CA VAL A 226 -5.21 -4.48 -12.31
C VAL A 226 -4.39 -4.16 -11.06
N GLU A 227 -3.55 -5.07 -10.58
CA GLU A 227 -2.72 -4.81 -9.40
C GLU A 227 -1.72 -3.66 -9.65
N GLU A 228 -1.06 -3.65 -10.81
CA GLU A 228 -0.16 -2.57 -11.22
C GLU A 228 -0.88 -1.22 -11.30
N LEU A 229 -2.08 -1.20 -11.88
CA LEU A 229 -2.95 -0.03 -11.98
C LEU A 229 -3.31 0.50 -10.60
N LEU A 230 -3.68 -0.39 -9.69
CA LEU A 230 -4.09 -0.05 -8.34
C LEU A 230 -2.92 0.42 -7.47
N ILE A 231 -1.73 -0.17 -7.61
CA ILE A 231 -0.49 0.28 -6.95
C ILE A 231 -0.11 1.68 -7.47
N THR A 232 -0.21 1.89 -8.78
CA THR A 232 0.09 3.18 -9.39
C THR A 232 -0.88 4.26 -8.94
N SER A 233 -2.17 3.94 -8.90
CA SER A 233 -3.22 4.85 -8.40
C SER A 233 -3.00 5.22 -6.93
N GLU A 234 -2.60 4.27 -6.09
CA GLU A 234 -2.23 4.56 -4.70
C GLU A 234 -1.03 5.51 -4.63
N LYS A 235 0.05 5.22 -5.37
CA LYS A 235 1.24 6.07 -5.42
C LYS A 235 0.90 7.50 -5.83
N ILE A 236 0.04 7.67 -6.83
CA ILE A 236 -0.43 8.97 -7.29
C ILE A 236 -1.10 9.74 -6.15
N ILE A 237 -2.05 9.11 -5.44
CA ILE A 237 -2.80 9.76 -4.36
C ILE A 237 -1.88 10.13 -3.19
N VAL A 238 -0.95 9.25 -2.84
CA VAL A 238 0.06 9.49 -1.79
C VAL A 238 0.96 10.68 -2.17
N ASP A 239 1.51 10.69 -3.39
CA ASP A 239 2.42 11.75 -3.82
C ASP A 239 1.70 13.12 -3.87
N GLN A 240 0.45 13.14 -4.35
CA GLN A 240 -0.33 14.38 -4.45
C GLN A 240 -0.79 14.89 -3.08
N SER A 241 -1.20 14.01 -2.18
CA SER A 241 -1.55 14.40 -0.80
C SER A 241 -0.34 14.95 -0.04
N VAL A 242 0.85 14.34 -0.19
CA VAL A 242 2.10 14.85 0.40
C VAL A 242 2.48 16.21 -0.20
N LYS A 243 2.34 16.38 -1.52
CA LYS A 243 2.60 17.66 -2.20
C LYS A 243 1.68 18.76 -1.67
N LYS A 244 0.39 18.49 -1.59
CA LYS A 244 -0.62 19.42 -1.06
C LYS A 244 -0.36 19.79 0.40
N GLY A 245 0.04 18.82 1.24
CA GLY A 245 0.44 19.09 2.62
C GLY A 245 1.63 20.05 2.74
N LYS A 246 2.64 19.89 1.89
CA LYS A 246 3.79 20.80 1.83
C LYS A 246 3.39 22.19 1.34
N GLU A 247 2.58 22.28 0.29
CA GLU A 247 2.07 23.55 -0.24
C GLU A 247 1.24 24.30 0.80
N ASN A 248 0.35 23.60 1.51
CA ASN A 248 -0.44 24.18 2.60
C ASN A 248 0.47 24.70 3.71
N ALA A 249 1.45 23.94 4.17
CA ALA A 249 2.40 24.39 5.19
C ALA A 249 3.19 25.62 4.74
N VAL A 250 3.67 25.65 3.49
CA VAL A 250 4.36 26.83 2.91
C VAL A 250 3.41 28.02 2.82
N SER A 251 2.15 27.81 2.45
CA SER A 251 1.15 28.88 2.37
C SER A 251 0.82 29.47 3.74
N THR A 252 0.73 28.62 4.77
CA THR A 252 0.54 29.03 6.16
C THR A 252 1.75 29.85 6.64
N ILE A 253 2.98 29.39 6.39
CA ILE A 253 4.18 30.17 6.74
C ILE A 253 4.18 31.54 6.03
N LYS A 254 3.82 31.56 4.75
CA LYS A 254 3.74 32.78 3.95
C LYS A 254 2.66 33.73 4.45
N SER A 255 1.49 33.24 4.86
CA SER A 255 0.39 34.08 5.38
C SER A 255 0.64 34.53 6.82
N SER A 256 1.28 33.72 7.66
CA SER A 256 1.69 34.08 9.02
C SER A 256 2.84 35.11 9.07
N THR A 257 3.56 35.28 7.95
CA THR A 257 4.60 36.30 7.77
C THR A 257 3.99 37.54 7.10
N THR A 258 3.43 38.45 7.88
CA THR A 258 2.82 39.68 7.36
C THR A 258 3.90 40.68 6.89
N THR A 259 3.64 41.45 5.82
CA THR A 259 4.47 42.59 5.39
C THR A 259 4.73 43.59 6.52
N GLU A 260 3.77 43.74 7.44
CA GLU A 260 3.92 44.57 8.65
C GLU A 260 4.95 44.01 9.64
N LYS A 261 5.05 42.69 9.82
CA LYS A 261 6.10 42.08 10.65
C LYS A 261 7.48 42.20 10.00
N ALA A 262 7.55 42.09 8.67
CA ALA A 262 8.79 42.35 7.94
C ALA A 262 9.21 43.83 8.04
N LYS A 263 8.26 44.77 7.98
CA LYS A 263 8.51 46.19 8.22
C LYS A 263 8.93 46.47 9.66
N GLU A 264 8.32 45.81 10.65
CA GLU A 264 8.66 45.96 12.07
C GLU A 264 10.10 45.48 12.34
N ILE A 265 10.49 44.32 11.78
CA ILE A 265 11.86 43.78 11.84
C ILE A 265 12.85 44.70 11.11
N VAL A 266 12.48 45.25 9.96
CA VAL A 266 13.33 46.22 9.22
C VAL A 266 13.43 47.55 9.97
N SER A 267 12.37 47.98 10.66
CA SER A 267 12.36 49.22 11.45
C SER A 267 13.12 49.10 12.78
N SER A 268 13.31 47.88 13.29
CA SER A 268 14.13 47.59 14.47
C SER A 268 15.58 47.24 14.12
N GLN A 269 15.95 47.31 12.84
CA GLN A 269 17.34 47.15 12.38
C GLN A 269 18.18 48.35 12.83
N LYS A 270 19.26 48.06 13.57
CA LYS A 270 20.19 49.09 14.04
C LYS A 270 21.00 49.66 12.87
N GLU A 271 21.59 50.85 13.05
CA GLU A 271 22.40 51.52 12.02
C GLU A 271 23.61 50.69 11.53
N ASP A 272 24.13 49.79 12.38
CA ASP A 272 25.19 48.84 12.03
C ASP A 272 24.69 47.64 11.20
N ARG A 273 23.42 47.67 10.78
CA ARG A 273 22.67 46.62 10.08
C ARG A 273 22.40 45.36 10.90
N SER A 274 22.69 45.35 12.20
CA SER A 274 22.34 44.23 13.08
C SER A 274 20.85 44.19 13.41
N LEU A 275 20.33 42.97 13.60
CA LEU A 275 18.94 42.69 13.97
C LEU A 275 18.93 42.01 15.34
N GLU A 276 18.24 42.61 16.32
CA GLU A 276 17.95 41.92 17.58
C GLU A 276 16.67 41.10 17.43
N LEU A 277 16.76 39.79 17.71
CA LEU A 277 15.58 38.93 17.76
C LEU A 277 14.77 39.24 19.03
N PRO A 278 13.45 39.49 18.94
CA PRO A 278 12.64 39.68 20.13
C PRO A 278 12.57 38.39 20.95
N ASP A 279 12.53 38.56 22.27
CA ASP A 279 12.70 37.53 23.27
C ASP A 279 11.71 36.34 23.07
N ARG A 280 12.18 35.11 23.36
CA ARG A 280 11.50 33.84 23.00
C ARG A 280 10.05 33.72 23.51
N ARG A 281 9.69 34.51 24.51
CA ARG A 281 8.36 34.56 25.14
C ARG A 281 7.31 35.29 24.28
N LEU A 282 7.73 36.26 23.46
CA LEU A 282 6.86 36.93 22.48
C LEU A 282 6.59 36.06 21.24
N MET A 283 7.56 35.21 20.86
CA MET A 283 7.41 34.26 19.74
C MET A 283 6.28 33.24 19.96
N LEU A 284 6.01 32.82 21.20
CA LEU A 284 4.90 31.91 21.52
C LEU A 284 3.53 32.60 21.42
N ASN A 285 3.42 33.86 21.83
CA ASN A 285 2.17 34.63 21.71
C ASN A 285 1.86 35.03 20.27
N LEU A 286 2.87 35.13 19.40
CA LEU A 286 2.72 35.43 17.97
C LEU A 286 2.30 34.23 17.11
N MET A 287 2.32 33.00 17.67
CA MET A 287 1.91 31.77 16.99
C MET A 287 0.47 31.32 17.34
N ASN A 288 -0.20 31.98 18.30
CA ASN A 288 -1.47 31.52 18.87
C ASN A 288 -2.71 32.38 18.52
N HIS A 289 -2.66 33.22 17.48
CA HIS A 289 -3.85 33.92 16.96
C HIS A 289 -3.89 33.90 15.42
#